data_AF-A0A926LNR3-F1
#
_entry.id   AF-A0A926LNR3-F1
#
_cell.length_a   1.000
_cell.length_b   1.000
_cell.length_c   1.000
_cell.angle_alpha   90.00
_cell.angle_beta   90.00
_cell.angle_gamma   90.00
#
_symmetry.space_group_name_H-M   'P 1'
#
loop_
_entity.id
_entity.type
_entity.pdbx_description
1 polymer ?
#
loop_
_entity_poly.entity_id
_entity_poly.type
_entity_poly.pdbx_seq_one_letter_code
_entity_poly.pdbx_strand_id
1 'polypeptide(L)'
;MGKAIGKQIPNTAKLIRERHPKFAHIPHDRPMFGIVMTMEPYHLVNTPEFRHVLPTSDVPTVVASASELEDAVVATDPTLEEAILARIEQPPPAGWSLRALADGRPVINPILDEAWELYPWGTEPATPPDSGASAQS
;
A
#
# COMPACT_ATOMS: atom_id res chain seq x y z
N MET A 1 -15.19 -3.12 -2.15
CA MET A 1 -14.91 -2.39 -0.89
C MET A 1 -15.66 -2.97 0.31
N GLY A 2 -17.00 -3.07 0.30
CA GLY A 2 -17.77 -3.54 1.47
C GLY A 2 -17.33 -4.90 2.05
N LYS A 3 -17.13 -5.93 1.22
CA LYS A 3 -16.60 -7.24 1.66
C LYS A 3 -15.20 -7.16 2.29
N ALA A 4 -14.35 -6.25 1.78
CA ALA A 4 -13.01 -6.08 2.31
C ALA A 4 -13.08 -5.50 3.74
N ILE A 5 -13.82 -4.40 3.90
CA ILE A 5 -14.00 -3.68 5.17
C ILE A 5 -14.75 -4.55 6.20
N GLY A 6 -15.90 -5.10 5.83
CA GLY A 6 -16.78 -5.79 6.79
C GLY A 6 -16.44 -7.26 7.05
N LYS A 7 -15.50 -7.86 6.31
CA LYS A 7 -15.20 -9.29 6.45
C LYS A 7 -13.71 -9.61 6.35
N GLN A 8 -13.05 -9.24 5.26
CA GLN A 8 -11.67 -9.70 5.02
C GLN A 8 -10.69 -9.12 6.04
N ILE A 9 -10.70 -7.81 6.24
CA ILE A 9 -9.83 -7.13 7.20
C ILE A 9 -10.05 -7.64 8.64
N PRO A 10 -11.27 -7.61 9.20
CA PRO A 10 -11.50 -8.12 10.55
C PRO A 10 -11.16 -9.60 10.72
N ASN A 11 -11.44 -10.44 9.72
CA ASN A 11 -11.05 -11.86 9.79
C ASN A 11 -9.53 -12.05 9.83
N THR A 12 -8.79 -11.35 8.96
CA THR A 12 -7.33 -11.43 8.95
C THR A 12 -6.75 -10.87 10.25
N ALA A 13 -7.24 -9.73 10.73
CA ALA A 13 -6.81 -9.16 12.00
C ALA A 13 -7.05 -10.13 13.17
N LYS A 14 -8.22 -10.78 13.21
CA LYS A 14 -8.51 -11.83 14.20
C LYS A 14 -7.50 -12.97 14.12
N LEU A 15 -7.23 -13.50 12.93
CA LEU A 15 -6.28 -14.60 12.74
C LEU A 15 -4.84 -14.22 13.16
N ILE A 16 -4.43 -12.97 12.95
CA ILE A 16 -3.13 -12.46 13.43
C ILE A 16 -3.14 -12.39 14.97
N ARG A 17 -4.16 -11.79 15.58
CA ARG A 17 -4.30 -11.68 17.04
C ARG A 17 -4.31 -13.04 17.73
N GLU A 18 -4.98 -14.03 17.13
CA GLU A 18 -5.05 -15.41 17.61
C GLU A 18 -3.77 -16.23 17.32
N ARG A 19 -2.74 -15.62 16.72
CA ARG A 19 -1.48 -16.26 16.36
C ARG A 19 -1.67 -17.52 15.51
N HIS A 20 -2.64 -17.49 14.60
CA HIS A 20 -2.91 -18.61 13.71
C HIS A 20 -1.62 -18.99 12.95
N PRO A 21 -1.28 -20.29 12.76
CA PRO A 21 0.02 -20.72 12.23
C PRO A 21 0.44 -20.06 10.91
N LYS A 22 -0.53 -19.79 10.01
CA LYS A 22 -0.28 -19.09 8.73
C LYS A 22 0.22 -17.64 8.89
N PHE A 23 -0.01 -17.03 10.04
CA PHE A 23 0.36 -15.64 10.36
C PHE A 23 1.37 -15.56 11.51
N ALA A 24 1.98 -16.67 11.92
CA ALA A 24 2.90 -16.70 13.07
C ALA A 24 4.13 -15.79 12.92
N HIS A 25 4.49 -15.42 11.68
CA HIS A 25 5.58 -14.49 11.36
C HIS A 25 5.19 -13.02 11.53
N ILE A 26 3.91 -12.71 11.70
CA ILE A 26 3.42 -11.34 11.86
C ILE A 26 3.28 -11.03 13.36
N PRO A 27 3.84 -9.91 13.86
CA PRO A 27 3.60 -9.45 15.22
C PRO A 27 2.10 -9.27 15.50
N HIS A 28 1.65 -9.76 16.64
CA HIS A 28 0.22 -9.82 17.01
C HIS A 28 -0.13 -8.82 18.14
N ASP A 29 0.86 -8.10 18.64
CA ASP A 29 0.82 -7.19 19.79
C ASP A 29 0.85 -5.70 19.39
N ARG A 30 0.71 -5.42 18.09
CA ARG A 30 0.75 -4.06 17.53
C ARG A 30 -0.64 -3.59 17.08
N PRO A 31 -0.89 -2.27 17.04
CA PRO A 31 -2.08 -1.72 16.40
C PRO A 31 -2.21 -2.19 14.95
N MET A 32 -3.44 -2.41 14.51
CA MET A 32 -3.73 -2.86 13.15
C MET A 32 -4.56 -1.81 12.43
N PHE A 33 -4.21 -1.53 11.19
CA PHE A 33 -4.92 -0.60 10.32
C PHE A 33 -5.16 -1.25 8.96
N GLY A 34 -6.39 -1.16 8.47
CA GLY A 34 -6.80 -1.67 7.18
C GLY A 34 -6.68 -0.63 6.07
N ILE A 35 -6.15 -1.03 4.92
CA ILE A 35 -6.20 -0.21 3.69
C ILE A 35 -6.91 -1.03 2.61
N VAL A 36 -7.99 -0.47 2.07
CA VAL A 36 -8.64 -1.01 0.88
C VAL A 36 -8.14 -0.23 -0.32
N MET A 37 -7.28 -0.87 -1.11
CA MET A 37 -6.67 -0.24 -2.27
C MET A 37 -7.60 -0.29 -3.49
N THR A 38 -7.66 0.82 -4.23
CA THR A 38 -8.29 0.92 -5.55
C THR A 38 -7.27 1.42 -6.58
N MET A 39 -7.50 1.20 -7.87
CA MET A 39 -6.61 1.77 -8.89
C MET A 39 -6.87 3.27 -9.09
N GLU A 40 -8.15 3.65 -9.12
CA GLU A 40 -8.58 5.03 -9.30
C GLU A 40 -9.04 5.65 -7.97
N PRO A 41 -8.94 6.98 -7.82
CA PRO A 41 -9.37 7.67 -6.61
C PRO A 41 -10.89 7.69 -6.45
N TYR A 42 -11.36 7.43 -5.23
CA TYR A 42 -12.76 7.58 -4.82
C TYR A 42 -12.88 8.76 -3.85
N HIS A 43 -12.99 9.98 -4.38
CA HIS A 43 -12.87 11.20 -3.58
C HIS A 43 -13.85 11.33 -2.40
N LEU A 44 -15.04 10.75 -2.52
CA LEU A 44 -16.10 10.91 -1.52
C LEU A 44 -16.13 9.77 -0.48
N VAL A 45 -15.49 8.63 -0.74
CA VAL A 45 -15.75 7.39 0.00
C VAL A 45 -15.38 7.47 1.49
N ASN A 46 -14.37 8.28 1.83
CA ASN A 46 -13.91 8.46 3.20
C ASN A 46 -14.52 9.68 3.89
N THR A 47 -15.35 10.48 3.22
CA THR A 47 -15.97 11.64 3.88
C THR A 47 -17.02 11.16 4.89
N PRO A 48 -17.29 11.91 5.98
CA PRO A 48 -18.28 11.51 6.97
C PRO A 48 -19.66 11.21 6.35
N GLU A 49 -20.02 11.95 5.30
CA GLU A 49 -21.30 11.84 4.58
C GLU A 49 -21.44 10.53 3.80
N PHE A 50 -20.36 9.85 3.42
CA PHE A 50 -20.45 8.56 2.71
C PHE A 50 -19.87 7.40 3.52
N ARG A 51 -19.04 7.66 4.53
CA ARG A 51 -18.41 6.60 5.32
C ARG A 51 -19.43 5.72 6.04
N HIS A 52 -20.60 6.28 6.37
CA HIS A 52 -21.70 5.58 7.04
C HIS A 52 -22.38 4.51 6.16
N VAL A 53 -22.28 4.59 4.82
CA VAL A 53 -22.84 3.56 3.93
C VAL A 53 -21.93 2.34 3.79
N LEU A 54 -20.69 2.45 4.26
CA LEU A 54 -19.74 1.35 4.28
C LEU A 54 -19.84 0.57 5.61
N PRO A 55 -19.53 -0.73 5.62
CA PRO A 55 -19.49 -1.51 6.85
C PRO A 55 -18.56 -0.91 7.91
N THR A 56 -18.89 -1.18 9.16
CA THR A 56 -18.06 -0.87 10.33
C THR A 56 -17.25 -2.12 10.72
N SER A 57 -16.05 -1.90 11.28
CA SER A 57 -15.16 -2.93 11.81
C SER A 57 -14.43 -2.36 13.01
N ASP A 58 -14.03 -3.23 13.94
CA ASP A 58 -13.13 -2.96 15.06
C ASP A 58 -11.70 -2.62 14.60
N VAL A 59 -11.36 -2.86 13.34
CA VAL A 59 -10.09 -2.46 12.72
C VAL A 59 -10.31 -1.16 11.96
N PRO A 60 -9.69 -0.04 12.38
CA PRO A 60 -9.74 1.21 11.63
C PRO A 60 -9.30 0.98 10.19
N THR A 61 -10.08 1.47 9.23
CA THR A 61 -9.87 1.19 7.81
C THR A 61 -10.13 2.42 6.95
N VAL A 62 -9.26 2.67 5.99
CA VAL A 62 -9.40 3.68 4.93
C VAL A 62 -9.48 3.02 3.56
N VAL A 63 -10.16 3.68 2.61
CA VAL A 63 -10.05 3.35 1.18
C VAL A 63 -9.06 4.33 0.55
N ALA A 64 -8.10 3.83 -0.22
CA ALA A 64 -7.12 4.67 -0.89
C ALA A 64 -6.85 4.16 -2.29
N SER A 65 -6.61 5.07 -3.22
CA SER A 65 -6.05 4.72 -4.53
C SER A 65 -4.57 4.33 -4.43
N ALA A 66 -4.08 3.62 -5.44
CA ALA A 66 -2.66 3.30 -5.57
C ALA A 66 -1.80 4.57 -5.55
N SER A 67 -2.21 5.62 -6.26
CA SER A 67 -1.49 6.91 -6.27
C SER A 67 -1.46 7.58 -4.89
N GLU A 68 -2.57 7.54 -4.15
CA GLU A 68 -2.59 8.10 -2.78
C GLU A 68 -1.67 7.32 -1.84
N LEU A 69 -1.56 6.01 -2.01
CA LEU A 69 -0.63 5.20 -1.23
C LEU A 69 0.83 5.48 -1.62
N GLU A 70 1.13 5.58 -2.92
CA GLU A 70 2.46 5.92 -3.42
C GLU A 70 2.94 7.27 -2.91
N ASP A 71 2.08 8.29 -2.93
CA ASP A 71 2.40 9.60 -2.37
C ASP A 71 2.61 9.53 -0.85
N ALA A 72 1.79 8.75 -0.15
CA ALA A 72 1.83 8.65 1.30
C ALA A 72 3.08 7.91 1.82
N VAL A 73 3.55 6.87 1.14
CA VAL A 73 4.74 6.10 1.60
C VAL A 73 6.04 6.91 1.54
N VAL A 74 6.08 7.97 0.75
CA VAL A 74 7.24 8.88 0.65
C VAL A 74 7.07 10.17 1.45
N ALA A 75 5.93 10.36 2.12
CA ALA A 75 5.71 11.55 2.93
C ALA A 75 6.66 11.57 4.13
N THR A 76 7.28 12.73 4.37
CA THR A 76 8.26 12.91 5.46
C THR A 76 7.71 13.69 6.64
N ASP A 77 6.60 14.41 6.47
CA ASP A 77 5.98 15.22 7.53
C ASP A 77 4.47 15.41 7.33
N PRO A 78 3.62 14.75 8.14
CA PRO A 78 3.98 13.60 8.98
C PRO A 78 4.32 12.38 8.11
N THR A 79 5.09 11.45 8.65
CA THR A 79 5.29 10.15 7.99
C THR A 79 3.99 9.35 7.94
N LEU A 80 3.91 8.36 7.04
CA LEU A 80 2.74 7.46 6.95
C LEU A 80 2.44 6.75 8.27
N GLU A 81 3.47 6.29 8.99
CA GLU A 81 3.31 5.61 10.28
C GLU A 81 2.66 6.52 11.32
N GLU A 82 3.19 7.74 11.49
CA GLU A 82 2.66 8.72 12.44
C GLU A 82 1.20 9.08 12.12
N ALA A 83 0.90 9.28 10.83
CA ALA A 83 -0.45 9.59 10.38
C ALA A 83 -1.44 8.43 10.64
N ILE A 84 -1.02 7.19 10.41
CA ILE A 84 -1.84 6.00 10.69
C ILE A 84 -2.05 5.84 12.20
N LEU A 85 -1.00 5.98 13.02
CA LEU A 85 -1.10 5.88 14.48
C LEU A 85 -2.06 6.93 15.04
N ALA A 86 -1.90 8.20 14.63
CA ALA A 86 -2.82 9.28 15.00
C ALA A 86 -4.26 8.97 14.58
N ARG A 87 -4.46 8.27 13.45
CA ARG A 87 -5.80 7.90 12.98
C ARG A 87 -6.43 6.77 13.79
N ILE A 88 -5.65 5.77 14.23
CA ILE A 88 -6.13 4.65 15.04
C ILE A 88 -6.72 5.13 16.37
N GLU A 89 -6.15 6.19 16.95
CA GLU A 89 -6.57 6.75 18.24
C GLU A 89 -7.89 7.55 18.18
N GLN A 90 -8.41 7.83 16.99
CA GLN A 90 -9.58 8.68 16.80
C GLN A 90 -10.88 7.88 16.68
N PRO A 91 -11.97 8.28 17.36
CA PRO A 91 -13.25 7.58 17.28
C PRO A 91 -13.87 7.69 15.87
N PRO A 92 -14.53 6.63 15.36
CA PRO A 92 -15.32 6.71 14.14
C PRO A 92 -16.61 7.52 14.35
N PRO A 93 -17.14 8.24 13.33
CA PRO A 93 -16.65 8.36 11.96
C PRO A 93 -15.88 9.68 11.74
N ALA A 94 -14.57 9.67 11.86
CA ALA A 94 -13.76 10.77 11.32
C ALA A 94 -13.51 10.54 9.81
N GLY A 95 -13.79 11.56 8.99
CA GLY A 95 -13.43 11.51 7.58
C GLY A 95 -11.94 11.73 7.42
N TRP A 96 -11.24 10.86 6.70
CA TRP A 96 -9.80 10.97 6.47
C TRP A 96 -9.34 10.14 5.28
N SER A 97 -8.38 10.64 4.51
CA SER A 97 -7.74 9.93 3.40
C SER A 97 -6.22 10.08 3.43
N LEU A 98 -5.51 9.14 2.80
CA LEU A 98 -4.05 9.19 2.66
C LEU A 98 -3.57 10.42 1.88
N ARG A 99 -4.43 11.01 1.04
CA ARG A 99 -4.14 12.25 0.31
C ARG A 99 -3.75 13.42 1.20
N ALA A 100 -4.15 13.41 2.49
CA ALA A 100 -3.71 14.42 3.44
C ALA A 100 -2.18 14.47 3.62
N LEU A 101 -1.46 13.43 3.19
CA LEU A 101 0.00 13.33 3.25
C LEU A 101 0.70 13.79 1.97
N ALA A 102 -0.05 14.16 0.92
CA ALA A 102 0.51 14.51 -0.38
C ALA A 102 1.39 15.76 -0.34
N ASP A 103 1.17 16.67 0.61
CA ASP A 103 1.98 17.89 0.75
C ASP A 103 3.35 17.63 1.39
N GLY A 104 3.50 16.51 2.11
CA GLY A 104 4.75 16.12 2.79
C GLY A 104 5.71 15.31 1.92
N ARG A 105 5.44 15.15 0.61
CA ARG A 105 6.22 14.26 -0.27
C ARG A 105 7.39 14.98 -0.97
N PRO A 106 8.49 14.27 -1.25
CA PRO A 106 9.57 14.79 -2.09
C PRO A 106 9.10 14.95 -3.55
N VAL A 107 9.79 15.82 -4.30
CA VAL A 107 9.52 16.06 -5.73
C VAL A 107 9.76 14.80 -6.58
N ILE A 108 10.77 14.01 -6.20
CA ILE A 108 11.09 12.71 -6.81
C ILE A 108 10.86 11.64 -5.76
N ASN A 109 10.15 10.58 -6.13
CA ASN A 109 9.93 9.43 -5.26
C ASN A 109 11.24 8.61 -5.19
N PRO A 110 11.95 8.59 -4.05
CA PRO A 110 13.23 7.91 -3.93
C PRO A 110 13.12 6.38 -4.09
N ILE A 111 11.95 5.80 -3.79
CA ILE A 111 11.70 4.36 -3.96
C ILE A 111 11.66 4.01 -5.45
N LEU A 112 11.02 4.86 -6.26
CA LEU A 112 10.98 4.67 -7.71
C LEU A 112 12.34 4.95 -8.35
N ASP A 113 13.08 5.94 -7.84
CA ASP A 113 14.43 6.26 -8.27
C ASP A 113 15.40 5.10 -8.00
N GLU A 114 15.39 4.55 -6.78
CA GLU A 114 16.17 3.36 -6.43
C GLU A 114 15.79 2.14 -7.27
N ALA A 115 14.49 1.92 -7.48
CA ALA A 115 14.03 0.84 -8.35
C ALA A 115 14.49 1.02 -9.80
N TRP A 116 14.54 2.26 -10.30
CA TRP A 116 15.02 2.60 -11.64
C TRP A 116 16.50 2.27 -11.81
N GLU A 117 17.34 2.59 -10.82
CA GLU A 117 18.78 2.30 -10.82
C GLU A 117 19.10 0.79 -10.79
N LEU A 118 18.19 -0.03 -10.27
CA LEU A 118 18.35 -1.49 -10.23
C LEU A 118 18.06 -2.17 -11.58
N TYR A 119 17.48 -1.47 -12.56
CA TYR A 119 17.19 -2.06 -13.86
C TYR A 119 18.48 -2.24 -14.69
N PRO A 120 18.67 -3.40 -15.33
CA PRO A 120 19.86 -3.71 -16.11
C PRO A 120 19.76 -3.09 -17.52
N TRP A 121 19.63 -1.77 -17.62
CA TRP A 121 19.51 -1.04 -18.90
C TRP A 121 20.77 -1.10 -19.79
N GLY A 122 21.81 -1.85 -19.41
CA GLY A 122 23.10 -1.89 -20.10
C GLY A 122 23.80 -3.25 -20.17
N THR A 123 23.11 -4.36 -19.89
CA THR A 123 23.72 -5.67 -20.23
C THR A 123 23.63 -5.83 -21.74
N GLU A 124 24.72 -5.54 -22.43
CA GLU A 124 24.85 -5.80 -23.86
C GLU A 124 24.48 -7.28 -24.11
N PRO A 125 23.55 -7.59 -25.02
CA PRO A 125 23.21 -8.97 -25.31
C PRO A 125 24.50 -9.69 -25.72
N ALA A 126 24.83 -10.78 -25.02
CA ALA A 126 26.02 -11.57 -25.33
C ALA A 126 26.02 -11.89 -26.83
N THR A 127 27.04 -11.42 -27.54
CA THR A 127 27.21 -11.67 -28.98
C THR A 127 27.14 -13.19 -29.18
N PRO A 128 26.19 -13.72 -29.97
CA PRO A 128 26.14 -15.15 -30.26
C PRO A 128 27.48 -15.56 -30.88
N PRO A 129 28.05 -16.73 -30.52
CA PRO A 129 29.25 -17.21 -31.17
C PRO A 129 28.99 -17.35 -32.68
N ASP A 130 29.86 -16.75 -33.49
CA ASP A 130 29.85 -16.84 -34.95
C ASP A 130 29.68 -18.31 -35.34
N SER A 131 28.53 -18.65 -35.92
CA SER A 131 28.33 -19.92 -36.60
C SER A 131 29.16 -19.88 -37.88
N GLY A 132 30.43 -20.29 -37.75
CA GLY A 132 31.37 -20.41 -38.84
C GLY A 132 30.75 -21.16 -40.01
N ALA A 133 30.46 -20.43 -41.09
CA ALA A 133 30.09 -21.00 -42.38
C ALA A 133 31.34 -21.69 -42.97
N SER A 134 31.47 -22.99 -42.74
CA SER A 134 32.37 -23.84 -43.52
C SER A 134 31.68 -24.18 -44.85
N ALA A 135 31.96 -23.40 -45.89
CA ALA A 135 31.72 -23.83 -47.26
C ALA A 135 32.83 -24.83 -47.63
N GLN A 136 32.47 -26.11 -47.74
CA GLN A 136 33.31 -27.10 -48.41
C GLN A 136 33.15 -26.94 -49.93
N SER A 137 34.26 -26.86 -50.65
CA SER A 137 34.39 -27.12 -52.09
C SER A 137 35.48 -28.15 -52.29
#